data_AF-A0A8C3CVG0-F1
#
_entry.id   AF-A0A8C3CVG0-F1
#
_cell.length_a   1.000
_cell.length_b   1.000
_cell.length_c   1.000
_cell.angle_alpha   90.00
_cell.angle_beta   90.00
_cell.angle_gamma   90.00
#
_symmetry.space_group_name_H-M   'P 1'
#
loop_
_entity.id
_entity.type
_entity.pdbx_description
1 polymer ?
#
loop_
_entity_poly.entity_id
_entity_poly.type
_entity_poly.pdbx_seq_one_letter_code
_entity_poly.pdbx_strand_id
1 'polypeptide(L)'
;MRRFVYCKVVLATSLMWVLVDVFLLLYFSECNKCDDKKERSLLPALRAVISRNQEGPGEMGKAVLIPKDDQEKMKELFKINQFNLMASDLIALNRSLPDVRLDGCKTKVYPDELPNTSVVIVFHNEAWSTLLRTVYSVINRSPHHLLAEIILVDDASEREFLKTSLENYVKKLEVSIKIIRMEQRSGLIRARLRGAAASTGQVITFLDAHCECTLGWLEPLLARIKEDRKTVVCPIIDVISDDTFEYMAGSDMTYGGFNWKLNFRWYPVPQREMDRRKGDRTLPVRFGSVVAPSRSSPARMLATFSAKQHLTPSLVARGTSSTRTTGDWQRSGWMSSKISSI
;
A
#
# COMPACT_ATOMS: atom_id res chain seq x y z
N MET A 1 5.67 -57.70 54.95
CA MET A 1 5.44 -56.25 55.13
C MET A 1 6.09 -55.33 54.08
N ARG A 2 7.15 -55.72 53.35
CA ARG A 2 7.80 -54.83 52.35
C ARG A 2 6.99 -54.58 51.06
N ARG A 3 6.22 -55.55 50.55
CA ARG A 3 5.43 -55.41 49.30
C ARG A 3 4.33 -54.33 49.36
N PHE A 4 3.72 -54.11 50.52
CA PHE A 4 2.69 -53.08 50.71
C PHE A 4 3.26 -51.65 50.68
N VAL A 5 4.54 -51.47 51.06
CA VAL A 5 5.20 -50.17 51.04
C VAL A 5 5.48 -49.74 49.59
N TYR A 6 5.97 -50.66 48.75
CA TYR A 6 6.19 -50.38 47.33
C TYR A 6 4.91 -50.01 46.59
N CYS A 7 3.80 -50.71 46.88
CA CYS A 7 2.51 -50.42 46.25
C CYS A 7 2.01 -49.01 46.64
N LYS A 8 2.16 -48.60 47.91
CA LYS A 8 1.83 -47.24 48.35
C LYS A 8 2.71 -46.17 47.70
N VAL A 9 4.00 -46.44 47.53
CA VAL A 9 4.92 -45.50 46.87
C VAL A 9 4.58 -45.35 45.40
N VAL A 10 4.31 -46.45 44.68
CA VAL A 10 3.92 -46.40 43.26
C VAL A 10 2.59 -45.68 43.06
N LEU A 11 1.59 -45.93 43.92
CA LEU A 11 0.31 -45.22 43.85
C LEU A 11 0.47 -43.73 44.15
N ALA A 12 1.30 -43.36 45.12
CA ALA A 12 1.55 -41.96 45.45
C ALA A 12 2.29 -41.22 44.33
N THR A 13 3.29 -41.84 43.72
CA THR A 13 4.02 -41.23 42.60
C THR A 13 3.15 -41.12 41.36
N SER A 14 2.36 -42.14 41.03
CA SER A 14 1.40 -42.08 39.91
C SER A 14 0.33 -41.01 40.12
N LEU A 15 -0.20 -40.86 41.33
CA LEU A 15 -1.16 -39.80 41.64
C LEU A 15 -0.54 -38.41 41.49
N MET A 16 0.72 -38.24 41.90
CA MET A 16 1.43 -36.96 41.76
C MET A 16 1.66 -36.59 40.29
N TRP A 17 2.02 -37.55 39.44
CA TRP A 17 2.16 -37.33 38.00
C TRP A 17 0.83 -36.97 37.33
N VAL A 18 -0.28 -37.63 37.69
CA VAL A 18 -1.62 -37.28 37.18
C VAL A 18 -2.01 -35.85 37.57
N LEU A 19 -1.70 -35.42 38.79
CA LEU A 19 -1.98 -34.05 39.24
C LEU A 19 -1.13 -33.01 38.49
N VAL A 20 0.13 -33.32 38.18
CA VAL A 20 0.99 -32.45 37.35
C VAL A 20 0.45 -32.34 35.93
N ASP A 21 0.03 -33.45 35.32
CA ASP A 21 -0.53 -33.44 33.96
C ASP A 21 -1.85 -32.66 33.90
N VAL A 22 -2.73 -32.83 34.89
CA VAL A 22 -3.97 -32.05 35.00
C VAL A 22 -3.67 -30.56 35.19
N PHE A 23 -2.66 -30.21 36.01
CA PHE A 23 -2.26 -28.81 36.19
C PHE A 23 -1.68 -28.21 34.90
N LEU A 24 -0.83 -28.94 34.18
CA LEU A 24 -0.32 -28.52 32.86
C LEU A 24 -1.46 -28.33 31.86
N LEU A 25 -2.41 -29.27 31.79
CA LEU A 25 -3.57 -29.16 30.91
C LEU A 25 -4.47 -27.97 31.26
N LEU A 26 -4.66 -27.67 32.55
CA LEU A 26 -5.40 -26.48 32.99
C LEU A 26 -4.63 -25.19 32.65
N TYR A 27 -3.32 -25.16 32.90
CA TYR A 27 -2.45 -24.01 32.57
C TYR A 27 -2.44 -23.72 31.06
N PHE A 28 -2.34 -24.75 30.21
CA PHE A 28 -2.41 -24.58 28.76
C PHE A 28 -3.85 -24.30 28.26
N SER A 29 -4.88 -24.84 28.91
CA SER A 29 -6.29 -24.53 28.58
C SER A 29 -6.68 -23.09 28.92
N GLU A 30 -6.13 -22.50 29.99
CA GLU A 30 -6.31 -21.09 30.31
C GLU A 30 -5.57 -20.17 29.32
N CYS A 31 -4.45 -20.64 28.75
CA CYS A 31 -3.75 -19.94 27.67
C CYS A 31 -4.57 -19.90 26.36
N ASN A 32 -5.31 -20.96 26.03
CA ASN A 32 -6.18 -21.00 24.84
C ASN A 32 -7.38 -20.03 24.90
N LYS A 33 -7.80 -19.57 26.09
CA LYS A 33 -8.86 -18.56 26.23
C LYS A 33 -8.40 -17.12 25.91
N CYS A 34 -7.11 -16.90 25.70
CA CYS A 34 -6.56 -15.57 25.40
C CYS A 34 -6.59 -15.19 23.91
N ASP A 35 -6.68 -16.16 22.99
CA ASP A 35 -6.75 -15.86 21.54
C ASP A 35 -8.17 -15.50 21.07
N ASP A 36 -9.21 -16.15 21.61
CA ASP A 36 -10.60 -15.89 21.20
C ASP A 36 -11.11 -14.49 21.58
N LYS A 37 -10.62 -13.92 22.69
CA LYS A 37 -11.04 -12.56 23.13
C LYS A 37 -10.45 -11.45 22.26
N LYS A 38 -9.30 -11.69 21.61
CA LYS A 38 -8.63 -10.69 20.78
C LYS A 38 -9.29 -10.57 19.40
N GLU A 39 -9.72 -11.69 18.81
CA GLU A 39 -10.48 -11.70 17.55
C GLU A 39 -11.89 -11.12 17.70
N ARG A 40 -12.59 -11.41 18.80
CA ARG A 40 -13.96 -10.90 19.04
C ARG A 40 -14.01 -9.40 19.32
N SER A 41 -12.90 -8.80 19.75
CA SER A 41 -12.72 -7.35 19.95
C SER A 41 -12.42 -6.60 18.65
N LEU A 42 -11.78 -7.26 17.68
CA LEU A 42 -11.45 -6.65 16.38
C LEU A 42 -12.68 -6.44 15.50
N LEU A 43 -13.67 -7.33 15.54
CA LEU A 43 -14.85 -7.24 14.68
C LEU A 43 -15.74 -6.00 14.95
N PRO A 44 -16.04 -5.59 16.20
CA PRO A 44 -16.74 -4.34 16.48
C PRO A 44 -15.93 -3.09 16.13
N ALA A 45 -14.61 -3.10 16.39
CA ALA A 45 -13.71 -2.00 16.00
C ALA A 45 -13.64 -1.85 14.48
N LEU A 46 -13.55 -2.96 13.74
CA LEU A 46 -13.57 -2.99 12.27
C LEU A 46 -14.92 -2.54 11.69
N ARG A 47 -16.05 -2.85 12.36
CA ARG A 47 -17.39 -2.38 11.95
C ARG A 47 -17.57 -0.87 12.21
N ALA A 48 -17.00 -0.36 13.30
CA ALA A 48 -17.02 1.07 13.62
C ALA A 48 -16.21 1.90 12.60
N VAL A 49 -15.17 1.33 11.98
CA VAL A 49 -14.34 1.98 10.94
C VAL A 49 -15.09 2.13 9.61
N ILE A 50 -16.08 1.27 9.32
CA ILE A 50 -16.87 1.28 8.07
C ILE A 50 -18.04 2.28 8.14
N SER A 51 -18.43 2.72 9.34
CA SER A 51 -19.66 3.51 9.58
C SER A 51 -19.42 4.77 10.40
N ARG A 52 -18.30 5.48 10.22
CA ARG A 52 -18.24 6.87 10.66
C ARG A 52 -18.80 7.75 9.56
N ASN A 53 -19.82 8.54 9.91
CA ASN A 53 -20.19 9.76 9.19
C ASN A 53 -18.91 10.57 8.88
N GLN A 54 -18.99 11.53 7.96
CA GLN A 54 -17.90 12.37 7.44
C GLN A 54 -17.16 13.26 8.49
N GLU A 55 -17.01 12.77 9.71
CA GLU A 55 -16.37 13.36 10.88
C GLU A 55 -15.58 12.25 11.59
N GLY A 56 -14.26 12.25 11.39
CA GLY A 56 -13.36 11.29 12.01
C GLY A 56 -11.89 11.66 11.82
N PRO A 57 -10.97 11.01 12.57
CA PRO A 57 -9.53 11.20 12.37
C PRO A 57 -9.15 10.93 10.91
N GLY A 58 -8.39 11.85 10.31
CA GLY A 58 -7.87 11.71 8.95
C GLY A 58 -8.86 12.00 7.82
N GLU A 59 -10.10 12.40 8.14
CA GLU A 59 -11.10 12.77 7.13
C GLU A 59 -10.66 13.99 6.34
N MET A 60 -11.01 14.02 5.04
CA MET A 60 -10.50 15.02 4.08
C MET A 60 -8.97 15.07 4.02
N GLY A 61 -8.31 13.92 4.27
CA GLY A 61 -6.85 13.81 4.20
C GLY A 61 -6.09 14.58 5.28
N LYS A 62 -6.76 15.02 6.36
CA LYS A 62 -6.11 15.77 7.45
C LYS A 62 -5.10 14.92 8.22
N ALA A 63 -4.10 15.57 8.83
CA ALA A 63 -3.15 14.91 9.72
C ALA A 63 -3.84 14.31 10.95
N VAL A 64 -3.46 13.09 11.32
CA VAL A 64 -3.86 12.44 12.58
C VAL A 64 -2.73 12.60 13.60
N LEU A 65 -3.06 13.22 14.73
CA LEU A 65 -2.13 13.43 15.83
C LEU A 65 -2.38 12.38 16.91
N ILE A 66 -1.33 11.62 17.25
CA ILE A 66 -1.38 10.61 18.31
C ILE A 66 -1.13 11.29 19.67
N PRO A 67 -1.97 11.05 20.70
CA PRO A 67 -1.77 11.59 22.04
C PRO A 67 -0.38 11.29 22.60
N LYS A 68 0.15 12.18 23.45
CA LYS A 68 1.50 12.05 24.02
C LYS A 68 1.70 10.75 24.77
N ASP A 69 0.67 10.28 25.46
CA ASP A 69 0.70 9.06 26.26
C ASP A 69 0.89 7.79 25.42
N ASP A 70 0.47 7.82 24.14
CA ASP A 70 0.55 6.69 23.21
C ASP A 70 1.81 6.75 22.30
N GLN A 71 2.66 7.76 22.45
CA GLN A 71 3.82 7.98 21.57
C GLN A 71 4.86 6.85 21.60
N GLU A 72 5.08 6.22 22.76
CA GLU A 72 6.01 5.09 22.87
C GLU A 72 5.47 3.87 22.12
N LYS A 73 4.19 3.56 22.31
CA LYS A 73 3.50 2.48 21.60
C LYS A 73 3.47 2.73 20.09
N MET A 74 3.23 3.97 19.68
CA MET A 74 3.29 4.38 18.27
C MET A 74 4.67 4.10 17.66
N LYS A 75 5.77 4.44 18.35
CA LYS A 75 7.14 4.17 17.88
C LYS A 75 7.42 2.67 17.74
N GLU A 76 6.92 1.84 18.65
CA GLU A 76 7.06 0.38 18.53
C GLU A 76 6.28 -0.18 17.35
N LEU A 77 5.05 0.28 17.14
CA LEU A 77 4.23 -0.12 15.99
C LEU A 77 4.81 0.37 14.65
N PHE A 78 5.47 1.53 14.64
CA PHE A 78 6.13 2.08 13.45
C PHE A 78 7.19 1.12 12.89
N LYS A 79 7.91 0.39 13.75
CA LYS A 79 8.96 -0.55 13.32
C LYS A 79 8.44 -1.70 12.45
N ILE A 80 7.17 -2.08 12.62
CA ILE A 80 6.58 -3.24 11.94
C ILE A 80 6.42 -2.97 10.44
N ASN A 81 5.79 -1.85 10.10
CA ASN A 81 5.41 -1.51 8.72
C ASN A 81 6.16 -0.29 8.16
N GLN A 82 7.01 0.37 8.96
CA GLN A 82 7.75 1.59 8.62
C GLN A 82 6.85 2.80 8.31
N PHE A 83 5.69 2.84 8.96
CA PHE A 83 4.76 3.97 9.00
C PHE A 83 3.90 3.86 10.28
N ASN A 84 3.19 4.93 10.63
CA ASN A 84 2.37 5.03 11.83
C ASN A 84 1.08 4.19 11.71
N LEU A 85 1.22 2.90 12.06
CA LEU A 85 0.11 1.95 12.05
C LEU A 85 -1.05 2.39 12.96
N MET A 86 -0.74 3.02 14.10
CA MET A 86 -1.77 3.51 15.03
C MET A 86 -2.63 4.60 14.38
N ALA A 87 -2.00 5.56 13.69
CA ALA A 87 -2.74 6.57 12.93
C ALA A 87 -3.60 5.92 11.84
N SER A 88 -3.03 5.00 11.06
CA SER A 88 -3.78 4.26 10.03
C SER A 88 -5.02 3.58 10.60
N ASP A 89 -4.89 2.85 11.70
CA ASP A 89 -6.00 2.06 12.27
C ASP A 89 -7.13 2.93 12.83
N LEU A 90 -6.86 4.20 13.17
CA LEU A 90 -7.88 5.17 13.60
C LEU A 90 -8.69 5.78 12.46
N ILE A 91 -8.14 5.76 11.24
CA ILE A 91 -8.74 6.40 10.06
C ILE A 91 -9.72 5.43 9.39
N ALA A 92 -10.88 5.95 8.97
CA ALA A 92 -11.87 5.19 8.22
C ALA A 92 -11.30 4.57 6.92
N LEU A 93 -11.64 3.31 6.62
CA LEU A 93 -11.18 2.64 5.39
C LEU A 93 -11.70 3.34 4.11
N ASN A 94 -12.81 4.05 4.23
CA ASN A 94 -13.48 4.81 3.18
C ASN A 94 -13.39 6.33 3.40
N ARG A 95 -12.38 6.84 4.14
CA ARG A 95 -12.20 8.29 4.37
C ARG A 95 -12.23 9.09 3.07
N SER A 96 -12.75 10.31 3.09
CA SER A 96 -12.70 11.20 1.92
C SER A 96 -11.33 11.87 1.79
N LEU A 97 -10.99 12.27 0.57
CA LEU A 97 -9.78 13.04 0.24
C LEU A 97 -10.15 14.37 -0.42
N PRO A 98 -9.31 15.41 -0.26
CA PRO A 98 -9.54 16.68 -0.95
C PRO A 98 -9.30 16.52 -2.45
N ASP A 99 -10.11 17.20 -3.28
CA ASP A 99 -9.87 17.24 -4.73
C ASP A 99 -8.80 18.28 -5.06
N VAL A 100 -7.54 17.82 -5.13
CA VAL A 100 -6.36 18.64 -5.42
C VAL A 100 -6.07 18.78 -6.91
N ARG A 101 -6.95 18.28 -7.77
CA ARG A 101 -6.79 18.43 -9.22
C ARG A 101 -6.86 19.91 -9.62
N LEU A 102 -6.13 20.26 -10.66
CA LEU A 102 -6.26 21.57 -11.30
C LEU A 102 -7.67 21.75 -11.88
N ASP A 103 -8.19 22.97 -11.91
CA ASP A 103 -9.58 23.23 -12.32
C ASP A 103 -9.87 22.76 -13.74
N GLY A 104 -8.91 22.87 -14.66
CA GLY A 104 -9.04 22.32 -16.02
C GLY A 104 -9.17 20.80 -16.08
N CYS A 105 -8.67 20.06 -15.07
CA CYS A 105 -8.86 18.61 -14.99
C CYS A 105 -10.27 18.26 -14.47
N LYS A 106 -10.87 19.10 -13.63
CA LYS A 106 -12.21 18.86 -13.05
C LYS A 106 -13.31 18.97 -14.09
N THR A 107 -13.12 19.81 -15.11
CA THR A 107 -14.10 20.05 -16.20
C THR A 107 -13.85 19.20 -17.43
N LYS A 108 -12.81 18.34 -17.44
CA LYS A 108 -12.45 17.52 -18.59
C LYS A 108 -13.42 16.36 -18.74
N VAL A 109 -13.99 16.23 -19.92
CA VAL A 109 -14.91 15.15 -20.28
C VAL A 109 -14.15 14.07 -21.05
N TYR A 110 -14.40 12.82 -20.70
CA TYR A 110 -13.81 11.65 -21.36
C TYR A 110 -14.89 10.89 -22.13
N PRO A 111 -14.53 10.14 -23.19
CA PRO A 111 -15.50 9.29 -23.90
C PRO A 111 -16.10 8.25 -22.96
N ASP A 112 -17.38 7.90 -23.13
CA ASP A 112 -18.05 6.89 -22.30
C ASP A 112 -17.45 5.48 -22.51
N GLU A 113 -17.09 5.15 -23.74
CA GLU A 113 -16.51 3.84 -24.08
C GLU A 113 -15.01 3.78 -23.75
N LEU A 114 -14.63 3.60 -22.49
CA LEU A 114 -13.23 3.35 -22.11
C LEU A 114 -12.95 1.86 -21.97
N PRO A 115 -11.70 1.40 -22.22
CA PRO A 115 -11.34 0.01 -22.00
C PRO A 115 -11.40 -0.32 -20.50
N ASN A 116 -11.93 -1.49 -20.14
CA ASN A 116 -11.95 -1.90 -18.74
C ASN A 116 -10.53 -2.27 -18.23
N THR A 117 -10.35 -2.25 -16.92
CA THR A 117 -9.07 -2.55 -16.27
C THR A 117 -9.18 -3.63 -15.19
N SER A 118 -8.15 -4.48 -15.09
CA SER A 118 -7.88 -5.29 -13.91
C SER A 118 -6.88 -4.54 -13.03
N VAL A 119 -7.26 -4.24 -11.78
CA VAL A 119 -6.37 -3.59 -10.82
C VAL A 119 -5.57 -4.66 -10.07
N VAL A 120 -4.25 -4.64 -10.17
CA VAL A 120 -3.35 -5.60 -9.51
C VAL A 120 -2.65 -4.92 -8.36
N ILE A 121 -2.87 -5.42 -7.14
CA ILE A 121 -2.24 -4.95 -5.90
C ILE A 121 -1.36 -6.08 -5.37
N VAL A 122 -0.05 -5.84 -5.29
CA VAL A 122 0.89 -6.78 -4.67
C VAL A 122 1.11 -6.39 -3.23
N PHE A 123 1.08 -7.36 -2.31
CA PHE A 123 1.32 -7.13 -0.90
C PHE A 123 2.18 -8.24 -0.27
N HIS A 124 2.90 -7.88 0.78
CA HIS A 124 3.65 -8.80 1.63
C HIS A 124 3.70 -8.24 3.05
N ASN A 125 3.13 -8.95 4.03
CA ASN A 125 3.05 -8.53 5.43
C ASN A 125 2.45 -7.12 5.67
N GLU A 126 1.62 -6.66 4.73
CA GLU A 126 1.01 -5.34 4.75
C GLU A 126 0.05 -5.17 5.94
N ALA A 127 -0.14 -3.93 6.38
CA ALA A 127 -1.14 -3.65 7.41
C ALA A 127 -2.56 -3.81 6.86
N TRP A 128 -3.46 -4.35 7.69
CA TRP A 128 -4.85 -4.56 7.32
C TRP A 128 -5.55 -3.27 6.91
N SER A 129 -5.32 -2.19 7.68
CA SER A 129 -5.92 -0.89 7.44
C SER A 129 -5.47 -0.26 6.13
N THR A 130 -4.18 -0.29 5.78
CA THR A 130 -3.66 0.28 4.53
C THR A 130 -4.08 -0.53 3.31
N LEU A 131 -3.97 -1.87 3.37
CA LEU A 131 -4.38 -2.76 2.28
C LEU A 131 -5.86 -2.56 1.93
N LEU A 132 -6.74 -2.62 2.93
CA LEU A 132 -8.16 -2.47 2.67
C LEU A 132 -8.53 -1.04 2.29
N ARG A 133 -7.89 -0.01 2.85
CA ARG A 133 -8.14 1.39 2.43
C ARG A 133 -7.78 1.59 0.95
N THR A 134 -6.71 0.94 0.48
CA THR A 134 -6.40 0.88 -0.96
C THR A 134 -7.53 0.25 -1.75
N VAL A 135 -7.99 -0.95 -1.36
CA VAL A 135 -9.10 -1.66 -2.01
C VAL A 135 -10.38 -0.81 -2.04
N TYR A 136 -10.79 -0.23 -0.90
CA TYR A 136 -11.96 0.63 -0.82
C TYR A 136 -11.80 1.89 -1.68
N SER A 137 -10.62 2.49 -1.72
CA SER A 137 -10.39 3.68 -2.56
C SER A 137 -10.57 3.37 -4.05
N VAL A 138 -10.17 2.18 -4.50
CA VAL A 138 -10.39 1.72 -5.88
C VAL A 138 -11.87 1.49 -6.12
N ILE A 139 -12.55 0.73 -5.26
CA ILE A 139 -13.98 0.42 -5.41
C ILE A 139 -14.82 1.70 -5.44
N ASN A 140 -14.59 2.61 -4.50
CA ASN A 140 -15.44 3.79 -4.31
C ASN A 140 -15.19 4.90 -5.34
N ARG A 141 -14.03 4.92 -6.01
CA ARG A 141 -13.60 6.04 -6.89
C ARG A 141 -13.28 5.61 -8.31
N SER A 142 -13.61 4.37 -8.68
CA SER A 142 -13.56 3.89 -10.06
C SER A 142 -14.98 3.65 -10.58
N PRO A 143 -15.33 4.11 -11.79
CA PRO A 143 -16.61 3.75 -12.39
C PRO A 143 -16.76 2.23 -12.52
N HIS A 144 -17.88 1.68 -12.01
CA HIS A 144 -18.10 0.23 -11.94
C HIS A 144 -17.94 -0.50 -13.28
N HIS A 145 -18.34 0.13 -14.39
CA HIS A 145 -18.24 -0.46 -15.73
C HIS A 145 -16.79 -0.52 -16.26
N LEU A 146 -15.86 0.24 -15.69
CA LEU A 146 -14.44 0.25 -16.06
C LEU A 146 -13.60 -0.68 -15.18
N LEU A 147 -14.06 -1.01 -13.97
CA LEU A 147 -13.36 -1.89 -13.05
C LEU A 147 -13.79 -3.35 -13.28
N ALA A 148 -13.00 -4.11 -14.03
CA ALA A 148 -13.30 -5.51 -14.33
C ALA A 148 -13.14 -6.40 -13.09
N GLU A 149 -12.05 -6.21 -12.36
CA GLU A 149 -11.72 -6.98 -11.14
C GLU A 149 -10.57 -6.32 -10.37
N ILE A 150 -10.42 -6.71 -9.12
CA ILE A 150 -9.23 -6.43 -8.30
C ILE A 150 -8.50 -7.76 -8.03
N ILE A 151 -7.20 -7.79 -8.30
CA ILE A 151 -6.33 -8.95 -8.06
C ILE A 151 -5.35 -8.58 -6.96
N LEU A 152 -5.51 -9.22 -5.79
CA LEU A 152 -4.57 -9.11 -4.68
C LEU A 152 -3.55 -10.24 -4.78
N VAL A 153 -2.28 -9.92 -5.01
CA VAL A 153 -1.20 -10.91 -5.07
C VAL A 153 -0.43 -10.88 -3.76
N ASP A 154 -0.55 -11.97 -3.00
CA ASP A 154 0.18 -12.19 -1.76
C ASP A 154 1.54 -12.82 -2.05
N ASP A 155 2.62 -12.05 -1.91
CA ASP A 155 4.00 -12.52 -2.07
C ASP A 155 4.50 -13.21 -0.79
N ALA A 156 3.81 -14.28 -0.38
CA ALA A 156 4.09 -15.11 0.81
C ALA A 156 4.11 -14.33 2.14
N SER A 157 2.98 -13.71 2.49
CA SER A 157 2.78 -13.10 3.81
C SER A 157 2.67 -14.13 4.94
N GLU A 158 3.20 -13.78 6.10
CA GLU A 158 3.23 -14.63 7.30
C GLU A 158 2.07 -14.30 8.26
N ARG A 159 1.56 -13.06 8.23
CA ARG A 159 0.54 -12.57 9.17
C ARG A 159 -0.80 -13.28 8.96
N GLU A 160 -1.34 -13.89 10.02
CA GLU A 160 -2.52 -14.76 9.93
C GLU A 160 -3.76 -14.05 9.40
N PHE A 161 -3.98 -12.79 9.78
CA PHE A 161 -5.13 -12.02 9.31
C PHE A 161 -5.11 -11.78 7.79
N LEU A 162 -3.95 -11.89 7.12
CA LEU A 162 -3.85 -11.74 5.67
C LEU A 162 -4.27 -13.01 4.92
N LYS A 163 -4.48 -14.14 5.61
CA LYS A 163 -4.85 -15.43 5.03
C LYS A 163 -6.37 -15.56 4.93
N THR A 164 -6.95 -16.50 5.68
CA THR A 164 -8.38 -16.84 5.65
C THR A 164 -9.27 -15.64 6.02
N SER A 165 -8.84 -14.80 6.97
CA SER A 165 -9.62 -13.63 7.39
C SER A 165 -9.77 -12.60 6.26
N LEU A 166 -8.71 -12.35 5.49
CA LEU A 166 -8.76 -11.49 4.30
C LEU A 166 -9.69 -12.08 3.24
N GLU A 167 -9.57 -13.38 2.95
CA GLU A 167 -10.44 -14.06 1.97
C GLU A 167 -11.91 -13.97 2.33
N ASN A 168 -12.24 -14.20 3.60
CA ASN A 168 -13.61 -14.10 4.10
C ASN A 168 -14.14 -12.65 4.10
N TYR A 169 -13.26 -11.67 4.23
CA TYR A 169 -13.62 -10.26 4.18
C TYR A 169 -13.90 -9.81 2.74
N VAL A 170 -12.98 -10.05 1.81
CA VAL A 170 -13.10 -9.56 0.43
C VAL A 170 -14.23 -10.23 -0.35
N LYS A 171 -14.59 -11.48 -0.01
CA LYS A 171 -15.75 -12.19 -0.59
C LYS A 171 -17.09 -11.48 -0.35
N LYS A 172 -17.18 -10.57 0.63
CA LYS A 172 -18.39 -9.83 0.98
C LYS A 172 -18.50 -8.49 0.25
N LEU A 173 -17.47 -8.08 -0.48
CA LEU A 173 -17.45 -6.82 -1.20
C LEU A 173 -18.20 -6.96 -2.54
N GLU A 174 -18.70 -5.84 -3.06
CA GLU A 174 -19.55 -5.82 -4.27
C GLU A 174 -18.76 -6.08 -5.57
N VAL A 175 -17.45 -5.85 -5.54
CA VAL A 175 -16.55 -6.03 -6.69
C VAL A 175 -15.89 -7.40 -6.63
N SER A 176 -15.69 -8.04 -7.79
CA SER A 176 -14.94 -9.29 -7.90
C SER A 176 -13.47 -9.08 -7.49
N ILE A 177 -13.10 -9.61 -6.33
CA ILE A 177 -11.72 -9.61 -5.83
C ILE A 177 -11.16 -11.04 -5.84
N LYS A 178 -10.03 -11.24 -6.53
CA LYS A 178 -9.30 -12.50 -6.57
C LYS A 178 -8.01 -12.37 -5.75
N ILE A 179 -7.77 -13.31 -4.85
CA ILE A 179 -6.50 -13.39 -4.11
C ILE A 179 -5.64 -14.50 -4.73
N ILE A 180 -4.41 -14.16 -5.10
CA ILE A 180 -3.41 -15.09 -5.60
C ILE A 180 -2.33 -15.24 -4.54
N ARG A 181 -2.17 -16.45 -4.01
CA ARG A 181 -1.12 -16.78 -3.04
C ARG A 181 0.12 -17.29 -3.76
N MET A 182 1.28 -16.72 -3.44
CA MET A 182 2.58 -17.25 -3.87
C MET A 182 3.11 -18.21 -2.81
N GLU A 183 3.68 -19.35 -3.25
CA GLU A 183 4.22 -20.38 -2.36
C GLU A 183 5.45 -19.89 -1.57
N GLN A 184 6.26 -19.03 -2.20
CA GLN A 184 7.48 -18.48 -1.62
C GLN A 184 7.63 -17.01 -1.98
N ARG A 185 8.32 -16.28 -1.10
CA ARG A 185 8.62 -14.86 -1.29
C ARG A 185 9.54 -14.68 -2.50
N SER A 186 8.96 -14.19 -3.59
CA SER A 186 9.58 -14.14 -4.91
C SER A 186 9.92 -12.71 -5.36
N GLY A 187 9.40 -11.71 -4.65
CA GLY A 187 9.64 -10.29 -4.87
C GLY A 187 8.60 -9.62 -5.78
N LEU A 188 8.53 -8.29 -5.68
CA LEU A 188 7.54 -7.43 -6.33
C LEU A 188 7.38 -7.70 -7.84
N ILE A 189 8.48 -7.89 -8.57
CA ILE A 189 8.45 -8.08 -10.03
C ILE A 189 7.71 -9.36 -10.40
N ARG A 190 8.08 -10.49 -9.78
CA ARG A 190 7.46 -11.80 -10.06
C ARG A 190 6.00 -11.82 -9.62
N ALA A 191 5.68 -11.20 -8.50
CA ALA A 191 4.31 -11.04 -8.04
C ALA A 191 3.47 -10.19 -9.01
N ARG A 192 4.00 -9.07 -9.52
CA ARG A 192 3.33 -8.26 -10.56
C ARG A 192 3.11 -9.04 -11.85
N LEU A 193 4.10 -9.82 -12.29
CA LEU A 193 3.95 -10.70 -13.46
C LEU A 193 2.88 -11.78 -13.24
N ARG A 194 2.81 -12.36 -12.03
CA ARG A 194 1.78 -13.33 -11.66
C ARG A 194 0.38 -12.72 -11.71
N GLY A 195 0.20 -11.53 -11.14
CA GLY A 195 -1.06 -10.78 -11.22
C GLY A 195 -1.43 -10.39 -12.64
N ALA A 196 -0.47 -9.95 -13.45
CA ALA A 196 -0.68 -9.64 -14.86
C ALA A 196 -1.15 -10.86 -15.67
N ALA A 197 -0.53 -12.02 -15.46
CA ALA A 197 -0.90 -13.26 -16.14
C ALA A 197 -2.34 -13.71 -15.80
N ALA A 198 -2.81 -13.42 -14.58
CA ALA A 198 -4.15 -13.78 -14.12
C ALA A 198 -5.23 -12.73 -14.41
N SER A 199 -4.85 -11.53 -14.87
CA SER A 199 -5.80 -10.47 -15.24
C SER A 199 -6.78 -10.93 -16.33
N THR A 200 -7.90 -10.24 -16.47
CA THR A 200 -8.87 -10.46 -17.56
C THR A 200 -9.29 -9.17 -18.26
N GLY A 201 -9.05 -8.01 -17.64
CA GLY A 201 -9.31 -6.70 -18.20
C GLY A 201 -8.45 -6.38 -19.42
N GLN A 202 -8.92 -5.43 -20.23
CA GLN A 202 -8.22 -4.95 -21.42
C GLN A 202 -6.95 -4.14 -21.08
N VAL A 203 -6.94 -3.51 -19.90
CA VAL A 203 -5.81 -2.79 -19.31
C VAL A 203 -5.45 -3.42 -17.97
N ILE A 204 -4.17 -3.34 -17.58
CA ILE A 204 -3.70 -3.74 -16.26
C ILE A 204 -3.24 -2.49 -15.52
N THR A 205 -3.85 -2.21 -14.37
CA THR A 205 -3.44 -1.11 -13.49
C THR A 205 -2.77 -1.66 -12.25
N PHE A 206 -1.48 -1.40 -12.06
CA PHE A 206 -0.78 -1.76 -10.83
C PHE A 206 -0.89 -0.67 -9.79
N LEU A 207 -1.26 -1.06 -8.57
CA LEU A 207 -1.23 -0.21 -7.38
C LEU A 207 -0.36 -0.87 -6.30
N ASP A 208 0.28 -0.05 -5.46
CA ASP A 208 0.89 -0.55 -4.23
C ASP A 208 -0.21 -0.71 -3.16
N ALA A 209 0.04 -1.56 -2.15
CA ALA A 209 -0.96 -1.94 -1.15
C ALA A 209 -1.24 -0.87 -0.07
N HIS A 210 -0.72 0.33 -0.25
CA HIS A 210 -0.82 1.47 0.66
C HIS A 210 -1.03 2.75 -0.15
N CYS A 211 -1.96 2.72 -1.09
CA CYS A 211 -2.36 3.84 -1.92
C CYS A 211 -3.79 4.28 -1.60
N GLU A 212 -4.14 5.52 -1.91
CA GLU A 212 -5.53 5.97 -1.91
C GLU A 212 -5.81 6.70 -3.23
N CYS A 213 -6.69 6.12 -4.05
CA CYS A 213 -7.09 6.72 -5.32
C CYS A 213 -7.87 8.02 -5.08
N THR A 214 -7.71 9.03 -5.95
CA THR A 214 -8.49 10.28 -5.90
C THR A 214 -9.71 10.22 -6.82
N LEU A 215 -10.59 11.22 -6.76
CA LEU A 215 -11.74 11.30 -7.67
C LEU A 215 -11.28 11.52 -9.12
N GLY A 216 -11.86 10.75 -10.05
CA GLY A 216 -11.55 10.84 -11.47
C GLY A 216 -10.12 10.42 -11.82
N TRP A 217 -9.53 9.48 -11.05
CA TRP A 217 -8.17 9.02 -11.24
C TRP A 217 -8.02 8.08 -12.46
N LEU A 218 -9.08 7.38 -12.85
CA LEU A 218 -8.99 6.23 -13.74
C LEU A 218 -9.24 6.61 -15.22
N GLU A 219 -10.27 7.39 -15.47
CA GLU A 219 -10.73 7.82 -16.78
C GLU A 219 -9.64 8.54 -17.59
N PRO A 220 -8.84 9.48 -17.02
CA PRO A 220 -7.75 10.13 -17.74
C PRO A 220 -6.68 9.14 -18.22
N LEU A 221 -6.41 8.11 -17.42
CA LEU A 221 -5.40 7.10 -17.72
C LEU A 221 -5.88 6.17 -18.85
N LEU A 222 -7.11 5.67 -18.73
CA LEU A 222 -7.71 4.79 -19.72
C LEU A 222 -7.98 5.49 -21.05
N ALA A 223 -8.38 6.77 -21.02
CA ALA A 223 -8.58 7.58 -22.23
C ALA A 223 -7.29 7.67 -23.04
N ARG A 224 -6.15 7.90 -22.38
CA ARG A 224 -4.86 7.99 -23.08
C ARG A 224 -4.40 6.66 -23.65
N ILE A 225 -4.68 5.55 -22.97
CA ILE A 225 -4.45 4.18 -23.48
C ILE A 225 -5.37 3.87 -24.67
N LYS A 226 -6.62 4.35 -24.65
CA LYS A 226 -7.57 4.19 -25.75
C LYS A 226 -7.06 4.91 -27.01
N GLU A 227 -6.54 6.13 -26.86
CA GLU A 227 -5.97 6.90 -27.97
C GLU A 227 -4.77 6.21 -28.62
N ASP A 228 -3.89 5.59 -27.82
CA ASP A 228 -2.74 4.86 -28.31
C ASP A 228 -2.39 3.67 -27.41
N ARG A 229 -2.69 2.47 -27.90
CA ARG A 229 -2.41 1.18 -27.28
C ARG A 229 -0.91 0.85 -27.16
N LYS A 230 0.00 1.76 -27.53
CA LYS A 230 1.45 1.67 -27.25
C LYS A 230 1.94 2.65 -26.17
N THR A 231 1.07 3.52 -25.66
CA THR A 231 1.39 4.44 -24.56
C THR A 231 1.25 3.81 -23.18
N VAL A 232 2.33 3.74 -22.39
CA VAL A 232 2.26 3.47 -20.94
C VAL A 232 1.98 4.78 -20.19
N VAL A 233 1.05 4.76 -19.25
CA VAL A 233 0.63 5.95 -18.49
C VAL A 233 0.92 5.79 -17.00
N CYS A 234 1.25 6.92 -16.37
CA CYS A 234 1.49 7.03 -14.94
C CYS A 234 0.73 8.26 -14.43
N PRO A 235 0.03 8.17 -13.29
CA PRO A 235 -0.57 9.33 -12.63
C PRO A 235 0.50 10.30 -12.09
N ILE A 236 0.04 11.44 -11.59
CA ILE A 236 0.81 12.17 -10.57
C ILE A 236 0.66 11.39 -9.25
N ILE A 237 1.78 11.19 -8.55
CA ILE A 237 1.81 10.45 -7.28
C ILE A 237 1.88 11.49 -6.16
N ASP A 238 0.78 11.63 -5.44
CA ASP A 238 0.69 12.43 -4.23
C ASP A 238 1.35 11.71 -3.04
N VAL A 239 1.61 12.45 -1.97
CA VAL A 239 2.29 11.92 -0.78
C VAL A 239 1.27 11.74 0.34
N ILE A 240 1.24 10.56 0.93
CA ILE A 240 0.59 10.32 2.23
C ILE A 240 1.71 10.27 3.27
N SER A 241 1.64 11.12 4.29
CA SER A 241 2.64 11.13 5.37
C SER A 241 2.67 9.77 6.06
N ASP A 242 3.87 9.21 6.20
CA ASP A 242 4.11 7.98 6.96
C ASP A 242 3.95 8.18 8.47
N ASP A 243 4.02 9.42 8.97
CA ASP A 243 3.85 9.75 10.38
C ASP A 243 2.39 10.09 10.72
N THR A 244 1.74 10.98 9.97
CA THR A 244 0.41 11.50 10.33
C THR A 244 -0.71 11.03 9.41
N PHE A 245 -0.41 10.33 8.32
CA PHE A 245 -1.38 9.97 7.26
C PHE A 245 -2.07 11.18 6.59
N GLU A 246 -1.49 12.38 6.74
CA GLU A 246 -1.89 13.57 6.00
C GLU A 246 -1.66 13.37 4.51
N TYR A 247 -2.64 13.77 3.71
CA TYR A 247 -2.57 13.74 2.26
C TYR A 247 -2.03 15.08 1.73
N MET A 248 -0.94 15.02 0.98
CA MET A 248 -0.22 16.16 0.44
C MET A 248 -0.14 16.04 -1.09
N ALA A 249 -0.64 17.05 -1.79
CA ALA A 249 -0.62 17.09 -3.25
C ALA A 249 0.81 17.06 -3.80
N GLY A 250 1.03 16.18 -4.78
CA GLY A 250 2.24 16.09 -5.56
C GLY A 250 2.38 17.23 -6.56
N SER A 251 3.58 17.41 -7.09
CA SER A 251 3.85 18.45 -8.09
C SER A 251 3.69 17.91 -9.51
N ASP A 252 2.83 18.54 -10.30
CA ASP A 252 2.67 18.31 -11.75
C ASP A 252 3.82 18.89 -12.59
N MET A 253 4.74 19.62 -11.95
CA MET A 253 5.92 20.23 -12.55
C MET A 253 7.17 19.35 -12.38
N THR A 254 6.99 18.09 -11.99
CA THR A 254 8.07 17.11 -11.90
C THR A 254 7.87 15.96 -12.88
N TYR A 255 8.98 15.37 -13.33
CA TYR A 255 8.99 14.16 -14.13
C TYR A 255 10.09 13.22 -13.65
N GLY A 256 9.91 11.92 -13.89
CA GLY A 256 10.85 10.89 -13.45
C GLY A 256 12.12 10.85 -14.30
N GLY A 257 13.23 10.52 -13.68
CA GLY A 257 14.48 10.21 -14.35
C GLY A 257 15.37 9.35 -13.46
N PHE A 258 16.60 9.12 -13.87
CA PHE A 258 17.58 8.42 -13.06
C PHE A 258 18.95 9.11 -13.15
N ASN A 259 19.73 9.00 -12.07
CA ASN A 259 21.12 9.45 -12.08
C ASN A 259 22.05 8.32 -12.58
N TRP A 260 23.35 8.59 -12.76
CA TRP A 260 24.33 7.59 -13.22
C TRP A 260 24.54 6.39 -12.29
N LYS A 261 23.99 6.42 -11.06
CA LYS A 261 23.95 5.26 -10.16
C LYS A 261 22.67 4.44 -10.35
N LEU A 262 21.87 4.75 -11.38
CA LEU A 262 20.56 4.16 -11.68
C LEU A 262 19.52 4.35 -10.57
N ASN A 263 19.70 5.36 -9.72
CA ASN A 263 18.70 5.71 -8.72
C ASN A 263 17.64 6.61 -9.35
N PHE A 264 16.37 6.24 -9.18
CA PHE A 264 15.24 7.08 -9.57
C PHE A 264 15.28 8.44 -8.86
N ARG A 265 14.97 9.50 -9.60
CA ARG A 265 14.90 10.89 -9.12
C ARG A 265 13.77 11.63 -9.82
N TRP A 266 13.19 12.60 -9.12
CA TRP A 266 12.28 13.58 -9.70
C TRP A 266 13.09 14.78 -10.20
N TYR A 267 12.83 15.19 -11.43
CA TYR A 267 13.43 16.36 -12.09
C TYR A 267 12.33 17.35 -12.48
N PRO A 268 12.63 18.66 -12.54
CA PRO A 268 11.66 19.65 -13.02
C PRO A 268 11.34 19.44 -14.50
N VAL A 269 10.07 19.57 -14.89
CA VAL A 269 9.63 19.40 -16.29
C VAL A 269 10.44 20.34 -17.21
N PRO A 270 11.03 19.83 -18.31
CA PRO A 270 11.88 20.63 -19.18
C PRO A 270 11.05 21.65 -19.97
N GLN A 271 11.67 22.80 -20.29
CA GLN A 271 11.01 23.89 -21.01
C GLN A 271 10.35 23.44 -22.32
N ARG A 272 10.98 22.51 -23.07
CA ARG A 272 10.40 21.92 -24.30
C ARG A 272 9.00 21.32 -24.11
N GLU A 273 8.74 20.69 -22.96
CA GLU A 273 7.42 20.11 -22.66
C GLU A 273 6.44 21.19 -22.22
N MET A 274 6.92 22.22 -21.50
CA MET A 274 6.12 23.40 -21.16
C MET A 274 5.64 24.13 -22.42
N ASP A 275 6.54 24.36 -23.38
CA ASP A 275 6.24 25.03 -24.65
C ASP A 275 5.27 24.20 -25.50
N ARG A 276 5.47 22.87 -25.58
CA ARG A 276 4.55 21.95 -26.28
C ARG A 276 3.13 22.02 -25.73
N ARG A 277 3.00 22.13 -24.40
CA ARG A 277 1.71 22.21 -23.71
C ARG A 277 1.04 23.57 -23.88
N LYS A 278 1.78 24.62 -24.23
CA LYS A 278 1.26 25.99 -24.41
C LYS A 278 0.42 26.47 -23.21
N GLY A 279 0.82 26.09 -22.00
CA GLY A 279 0.12 26.42 -20.75
C GLY A 279 -1.01 25.45 -20.35
N ASP A 280 -1.40 24.49 -21.21
CA ASP A 280 -2.39 23.46 -20.84
C ASP A 280 -1.74 22.37 -19.96
N ARG A 281 -1.92 22.54 -18.65
CA ARG A 281 -1.44 21.59 -17.63
C ARG A 281 -2.29 20.32 -17.51
N THR A 282 -3.41 20.23 -18.24
CA THR A 282 -4.23 19.01 -18.31
C THR A 282 -3.68 17.98 -19.31
N LEU A 283 -2.70 18.38 -20.12
CA LEU A 283 -2.01 17.49 -21.05
C LEU A 283 -0.94 16.66 -20.33
N PRO A 284 -0.76 15.38 -20.68
CA PRO A 284 0.26 14.54 -20.06
C PRO A 284 1.68 15.06 -20.33
N VAL A 285 2.60 14.80 -19.38
CA VAL A 285 4.04 15.02 -19.60
C VAL A 285 4.54 13.88 -20.48
N ARG A 286 5.19 14.17 -21.61
CA ARG A 286 5.76 13.11 -22.44
C ARG A 286 7.16 12.76 -21.96
N PHE A 287 7.34 11.52 -21.53
CA PHE A 287 8.67 10.93 -21.39
C PHE A 287 9.23 10.66 -22.78
N GLY A 288 10.50 11.02 -23.03
CA GLY A 288 11.17 10.60 -24.25
C GLY A 288 11.15 9.07 -24.32
N SER A 289 10.70 8.51 -25.44
CA SER A 289 10.52 7.08 -25.63
C SER A 289 11.86 6.35 -25.51
N VAL A 290 12.17 5.78 -24.34
CA VAL A 290 13.34 4.91 -24.15
C VAL A 290 12.95 3.42 -24.22
N VAL A 291 11.66 3.08 -24.13
CA VAL A 291 11.19 1.70 -24.18
C VAL A 291 10.03 1.57 -25.17
N ALA A 292 10.30 0.95 -26.31
CA ALA A 292 9.26 0.45 -27.21
C ALA A 292 8.84 -0.96 -26.71
N PRO A 293 7.56 -1.23 -26.43
CA PRO A 293 7.12 -2.58 -26.13
C PRO A 293 7.34 -3.48 -27.35
N SER A 294 7.93 -4.66 -27.13
CA SER A 294 8.18 -5.69 -28.15
C SER A 294 6.87 -6.12 -28.85
N ARG A 295 6.95 -6.34 -30.16
CA ARG A 295 5.84 -6.67 -31.08
C ARG A 295 5.13 -8.02 -30.81
N SER A 296 5.58 -8.85 -29.86
CA SER A 296 5.15 -10.26 -29.76
C SER A 296 4.37 -10.65 -28.51
N SER A 297 4.11 -9.73 -27.57
CA SER A 297 3.23 -10.03 -26.42
C SER A 297 1.79 -9.63 -26.76
N PRO A 298 0.75 -10.41 -26.41
CA PRO A 298 -0.63 -9.93 -26.45
C PRO A 298 -0.71 -8.76 -25.47
N ALA A 299 -0.56 -7.55 -26.00
CA ALA A 299 -0.18 -6.36 -25.24
C ALA A 299 -1.37 -5.87 -24.40
N ARG A 300 -1.52 -6.44 -23.21
CA ARG A 300 -2.28 -5.79 -22.13
C ARG A 300 -1.45 -4.64 -21.60
N MET A 301 -2.03 -3.45 -21.69
CA MET A 301 -1.31 -2.21 -21.46
C MET A 301 -1.18 -1.93 -19.96
N LEU A 302 0.01 -1.50 -19.55
CA LEU A 302 0.34 -1.16 -18.16
C LEU A 302 -0.05 0.29 -17.84
N ALA A 303 -0.84 0.48 -16.80
CA ALA A 303 -0.75 1.67 -15.94
C ALA A 303 -0.01 1.25 -14.67
N THR A 304 1.10 1.90 -14.33
CA THR A 304 1.89 1.54 -13.14
C THR A 304 1.92 2.65 -12.13
N PHE A 305 1.59 2.31 -10.90
CA PHE A 305 1.83 3.10 -9.72
C PHE A 305 2.91 2.40 -8.90
N SER A 306 3.90 3.14 -8.42
CA SER A 306 4.69 2.68 -7.29
C SER A 306 5.15 3.86 -6.47
N ALA A 307 4.72 3.89 -5.20
CA ALA A 307 5.12 4.89 -4.23
C ALA A 307 6.01 4.19 -3.21
N LYS A 308 7.33 4.19 -3.46
CA LYS A 308 8.31 4.10 -2.37
C LYS A 308 9.14 5.37 -2.38
N GLN A 309 8.63 6.41 -1.73
CA GLN A 309 9.42 7.59 -1.39
C GLN A 309 9.91 7.44 0.04
N HIS A 310 11.16 7.04 0.23
CA HIS A 310 11.87 7.39 1.47
C HIS A 310 12.28 8.86 1.36
N LEU A 311 11.46 9.75 1.91
CA LEU A 311 11.82 11.15 2.10
C LEU A 311 12.67 11.25 3.37
N THR A 312 13.99 11.31 3.22
CA THR A 312 14.83 11.93 4.26
C THR A 312 14.48 13.42 4.32
N PRO A 313 14.29 14.05 5.49
CA PRO A 313 13.98 15.46 5.57
C PRO A 313 15.21 16.27 5.15
N SER A 314 15.19 16.85 3.95
CA SER A 314 16.12 17.93 3.61
C SER A 314 15.52 19.24 4.09
N LEU A 315 16.19 19.82 5.08
CA LEU A 315 15.99 21.16 5.63
C LEU A 315 15.55 22.19 4.57
N VAL A 316 14.43 22.85 4.87
CA VAL A 316 13.99 24.08 4.22
C VAL A 316 15.03 25.17 4.51
N ALA A 317 15.94 25.41 3.58
CA ALA A 317 16.81 26.58 3.61
C ALA A 317 16.06 27.77 2.99
N ARG A 318 15.57 28.67 3.84
CA ARG A 318 15.15 30.02 3.44
C ARG A 318 16.34 30.74 2.83
N GLY A 319 16.12 31.36 1.67
CA GLY A 319 17.14 32.15 1.00
C GLY A 319 17.47 33.43 1.77
N THR A 320 18.77 33.71 1.89
CA THR A 320 19.33 35.05 1.92
C THR A 320 20.69 35.02 1.22
N SER A 321 20.92 36.02 0.39
CA SER A 321 22.08 36.28 -0.47
C SER A 321 23.44 36.29 0.24
N SER A 322 24.49 35.73 -0.40
CA SER A 322 25.71 36.45 -0.84
C SER A 322 26.93 35.52 -1.01
N THR A 323 27.62 35.66 -2.15
CA THR A 323 29.08 35.55 -2.40
C THR A 323 29.90 34.32 -1.97
N ARG A 324 30.51 33.71 -3.01
CA ARG A 324 31.91 33.22 -3.17
C ARG A 324 32.56 32.23 -2.16
N THR A 325 33.10 31.18 -2.81
CA THR A 325 34.39 30.49 -2.61
C THR A 325 34.60 29.45 -1.49
N THR A 326 35.05 28.28 -1.96
CA THR A 326 36.01 27.31 -1.39
C THR A 326 35.62 26.44 -0.19
N GLY A 327 35.87 25.14 -0.35
CA GLY A 327 36.45 24.30 0.71
C GLY A 327 35.51 23.27 1.36
N ASP A 328 35.97 22.02 1.35
CA ASP A 328 35.65 20.95 2.30
C ASP A 328 34.28 20.26 2.29
N TRP A 329 34.27 19.08 1.66
CA TRP A 329 33.35 17.99 2.01
C TRP A 329 34.16 16.72 2.31
N GLN A 330 34.38 16.47 3.60
CA GLN A 330 34.78 15.16 4.12
C GLN A 330 33.62 14.53 4.91
N ARG A 331 33.39 13.25 4.60
CA ARG A 331 32.77 12.19 5.41
C ARG A 331 31.26 12.27 5.67
N SER A 332 30.53 11.40 4.97
CA SER A 332 29.44 10.63 5.57
C SER A 332 29.47 9.20 5.05
N GLY A 333 29.43 8.26 6.01
CA GLY A 333 29.61 6.83 5.82
C GLY A 333 28.47 6.20 5.02
N TRP A 334 28.84 5.29 4.14
CA TRP A 334 27.94 4.49 3.32
C TRP A 334 27.58 3.21 4.07
N MET A 335 26.28 2.94 4.25
CA MET A 335 25.81 1.56 4.39
C MET A 335 24.82 1.28 3.26
N SER A 336 25.27 0.39 2.39
CA SER A 336 24.69 0.01 1.11
C SER A 336 23.67 -1.10 1.33
N SER A 337 22.43 -0.95 0.84
CA SER A 337 21.56 -2.09 0.58
C SER A 337 21.42 -2.26 -0.94
N LYS A 338 21.96 -3.39 -1.40
CA LYS A 338 22.06 -3.83 -2.79
C LYS A 338 20.66 -3.99 -3.40
N ILE A 339 20.44 -3.32 -4.53
CA ILE A 339 19.53 -3.79 -5.57
C ILE A 339 20.24 -4.98 -6.21
N SER A 340 19.81 -6.20 -5.89
CA SER A 340 20.26 -7.38 -6.62
C SER A 340 19.51 -7.44 -7.96
N SER A 341 20.22 -7.06 -9.01
CA SER A 341 19.97 -7.48 -10.38
C SER A 341 20.00 -9.01 -10.49
N ILE A 342 18.94 -9.61 -11.04
CA ILE A 342 18.89 -10.65 -12.11
C ILE A 342 17.46 -10.67 -12.63
#